data_AF-A0A919F1X5-F1
#
_entry.id   AF-A0A919F1X5-F1
#
_cell.length_a   1.000
_cell.length_b   1.000
_cell.length_c   1.000
_cell.angle_alpha   90.00
_cell.angle_beta   90.00
_cell.angle_gamma   90.00
#
_symmetry.space_group_name_H-M   'P 1'
#
loop_
_entity.id
_entity.type
_entity.pdbx_description
1 polymer ?
#
loop_
_entity_poly.entity_id
_entity_poly.type
_entity_poly.pdbx_seq_one_letter_code
_entity_poly.pdbx_strand_id
1 'polypeptide(L)' 'MQGLVAARFRHYEARSGMPLLHDHLLLSAKALRPDGKGGLVHSEVLFEHAVAASLSTTSW' A
#
# COMPACT_ATOMS: atom_id res chain seq x y z
N MET A 1 1.65 -18.27 8.55
CA MET A 1 1.31 -17.43 7.39
C MET A 1 1.12 -16.01 7.89
N GLN A 2 1.58 -15.00 7.14
CA GLN A 2 1.35 -13.58 7.44
C GLN A 2 0.72 -12.89 6.24
N GLY A 3 0.00 -11.79 6.44
CA GLY A 3 -0.67 -11.13 5.34
C GLY A 3 -1.30 -9.77 5.66
N LEU A 4 -1.45 -8.97 4.61
CA LEU A 4 -2.13 -7.68 4.60
C LEU A 4 -3.38 -7.76 3.72
N VAL A 5 -4.39 -6.96 4.05
CA VAL A 5 -5.56 -6.74 3.20
C VAL A 5 -5.47 -5.34 2.63
N ALA A 6 -5.61 -5.23 1.31
CA ALA A 6 -5.55 -3.96 0.58
C ALA A 6 -6.70 -3.85 -0.43
N ALA A 7 -7.21 -2.64 -0.63
CA ALA A 7 -8.12 -2.30 -1.72
C ALA A 7 -7.43 -1.28 -2.64
N ARG A 8 -7.52 -1.48 -3.96
CA ARG A 8 -6.91 -0.61 -4.97
C ARG A 8 -7.99 0.20 -5.69
N PHE A 9 -7.78 1.51 -5.77
CA PHE A 9 -8.63 2.44 -6.50
C PHE A 9 -7.78 3.18 -7.53
N ARG A 10 -8.10 3.03 -8.81
CA ARG A 10 -7.37 3.68 -9.90
C ARG A 10 -8.05 4.99 -10.29
N HIS A 11 -7.27 6.07 -10.34
CA HIS A 11 -7.71 7.39 -10.79
C HIS A 11 -6.90 7.83 -12.00
N TYR A 12 -7.50 8.71 -12.81
CA TYR A 12 -6.91 9.22 -14.06
C TYR A 12 -6.69 10.74 -14.04
N GLU A 13 -7.13 11.42 -12.99
CA GLU A 13 -7.10 12.88 -12.88
C GLU A 13 -6.48 13.30 -11.54
N ALA A 14 -5.65 14.34 -11.56
CA ALA A 14 -5.14 15.00 -10.38
C ALA A 14 -6.23 15.86 -9.72
N ARG A 15 -5.98 16.31 -8.48
CA ARG A 15 -6.87 17.26 -7.77
C ARG A 15 -7.12 18.55 -8.56
N SER A 16 -6.17 18.97 -9.40
CA SER A 16 -6.30 20.14 -10.28
C SER A 16 -7.16 19.91 -11.52
N GLY A 17 -7.63 18.68 -11.76
CA GLY A 17 -8.34 18.29 -12.99
C GLY A 17 -7.41 17.95 -14.17
N MET A 18 -6.10 18.05 -13.98
CA MET A 18 -5.12 17.66 -15.01
C MET A 18 -4.95 16.14 -15.08
N PRO A 19 -4.64 15.55 -16.24
CA PRO A 19 -4.40 14.11 -16.36
C PRO A 19 -3.29 13.63 -15.42
N LEU A 20 -3.58 12.59 -14.64
CA LEU A 20 -2.64 11.91 -13.76
C LEU A 20 -3.13 10.48 -13.46
N LEU A 21 -2.55 9.49 -14.13
CA LEU A 21 -2.79 8.09 -13.80
C LEU A 21 -2.11 7.75 -12.47
N HIS A 22 -2.90 7.38 -11.47
CA HIS A 22 -2.38 6.92 -10.18
C HIS A 22 -3.33 5.92 -9.52
N ASP A 23 -2.80 5.15 -8.57
CA ASP A 23 -3.58 4.22 -7.76
C ASP A 23 -3.52 4.66 -6.28
N HIS A 24 -4.66 4.62 -5.60
CA HIS A 24 -4.72 4.62 -4.14
C HIS A 24 -4.81 3.17 -3.66
N LEU A 25 -3.77 2.70 -2.95
CA LEU A 25 -3.84 1.46 -2.18
C LEU A 25 -4.24 1.77 -0.74
N LEU A 26 -5.46 1.41 -0.36
CA LEU A 26 -5.91 1.49 1.03
C LEU A 26 -5.57 0.18 1.74
N LEU A 27 -4.70 0.26 2.75
CA LEU A 27 -4.37 -0.87 3.62
C LEU A 27 -5.33 -0.92 4.81
N SER A 28 -5.80 -2.13 5.16
CA SER A 28 -6.47 -2.34 6.44
C SER A 28 -5.49 -2.11 7.59
N ALA A 29 -5.94 -1.48 8.67
CA ALA A 29 -5.16 -1.39 9.90
C ALA A 29 -4.93 -2.76 10.56
N LYS A 30 -5.74 -3.78 10.22
CA LYS A 30 -5.58 -5.16 10.71
C LYS A 30 -4.79 -6.01 9.72
N ALA A 31 -3.90 -6.84 10.27
CA ALA A 31 -3.09 -7.80 9.53
C ALA A 31 -3.13 -9.19 10.18
N LEU A 32 -2.79 -10.22 9.41
CA LEU A 32 -2.52 -11.56 9.92
C LEU A 32 -1.05 -11.65 10.32
N ARG A 33 -0.80 -11.89 11.61
CA ARG A 33 0.53 -12.10 12.16
C ARG A 33 1.07 -13.49 11.81
N PRO A 34 2.40 -13.71 11.85
CA PRO A 34 3.00 -15.01 11.58
C PRO A 34 2.48 -16.16 12.48
N ASP A 35 2.05 -15.84 13.70
CA ASP A 35 1.46 -16.79 14.67
C ASP A 35 -0.01 -17.11 14.40
N GLY A 36 -0.57 -16.66 13.27
CA GLY A 36 -1.95 -16.92 12.84
C GLY A 36 -3.00 -16.05 13.52
N LYS A 37 -2.61 -15.12 14.40
CA LYS A 37 -3.55 -14.20 15.07
C LYS A 37 -3.70 -12.89 14.30
N GLY A 38 -4.83 -12.22 14.48
CA GLY A 38 -5.01 -10.85 14.05
C GLY A 38 -4.17 -9.88 14.87
N GLY A 39 -3.66 -8.83 14.24
CA GLY A 39 -2.94 -7.74 14.90
C GLY A 39 -3.08 -6.43 14.15
N LEU A 40 -2.48 -5.37 14.68
CA LEU A 40 -2.39 -4.08 13.99
C LEU A 40 -1.13 -4.03 13.12
N VAL A 41 -1.23 -3.31 12.01
CA VAL A 41 -0.09 -2.96 11.16
C VAL A 41 0.83 -2.01 11.92
N HIS A 42 2.13 -2.29 11.90
CA HIS A 42 3.15 -1.37 12.43
C HIS A 42 3.43 -0.29 11.38
N SER A 43 2.69 0.82 11.45
CA SER A 43 2.69 1.85 10.41
C SER A 43 4.00 2.62 10.28
N GLU A 44 4.79 2.73 11.35
CA GLU A 44 6.07 3.43 11.34
C GLU A 44 7.05 2.79 10.35
N VAL A 45 7.15 1.46 10.36
CA VAL A 45 7.98 0.71 9.39
C VAL A 45 7.48 0.87 7.95
N LEU A 46 6.15 0.98 7.74
CA LEU A 46 5.63 1.27 6.40
C LEU A 46 6.05 2.66 5.91
N PHE A 47 6.09 3.65 6.82
CA PHE A 47 6.50 5.00 6.50
C PHE A 47 8.00 5.08 6.20
N GLU A 48 8.84 4.44 7.02
CA GLU A 48 10.29 4.36 6.81
C GLU A 48 10.67 3.74 5.45
N HIS A 49 9.83 2.84 4.92
CA HIS A 49 10.06 2.16 3.65
C HIS A 49 9.25 2.72 2.47
N ALA A 50 8.61 3.88 2.59
CA ALA A 50 7.73 4.42 1.54
C ALA A 50 8.45 4.63 0.19
N VAL A 51 9.71 5.11 0.21
CA VAL A 51 10.51 5.29 -1.02
C VAL A 51 10.87 3.94 -1.64
N ALA A 52 11.30 2.97 -0.84
CA ALA A 52 11.62 1.63 -1.32
C ALA A 52 10.39 0.95 -1.95
N ALA A 53 9.21 1.14 -1.36
CA ALA A 53 7.94 0.63 -1.89
C ALA A 53 7.50 1.29 -3.21
N SER A 54 8.04 2.47 -3.56
CA SER A 54 7.79 3.14 -4.85
C SER A 54 8.57 2.54 -6.02
N LEU A 55 9.58 1.70 -5.74
CA LEU A 55 10.40 1.09 -6.78
C LEU A 55 9.55 0.08 -7.58
N SER A 56 9.36 0.34 -8.87
CA SER A 56 8.82 -0.67 -9.77
C SER A 56 9.91 -1.71 -10.05
N THR A 57 9.70 -2.96 -9.65
CA THR A 57 10.61 -4.08 -9.97
C THR A 57 10.50 -4.53 -11.43
N THR A 58 9.84 -3.76 -12.30
CA THR A 58 9.83 -3.99 -13.74
C THR A 58 11.26 -3.82 -14.25
N SER A 59 11.94 -4.95 -14.39
CA SER A 59 13.14 -5.06 -15.22
C SER A 59 12.72 -4.63 -16.63
N TRP A 60 13.47 -3.69 -17.20
CA TRP A 60 13.39 -3.39 -18.63
C TRP A 60 13.71 -4.63 -19.46
#